data_AF-W1UZT4-F1
#
_entry.id   AF-W1UZT4-F1
#
_cell.length_a   1.000
_cell.length_b   1.000
_cell.length_c   1.000
_cell.angle_alpha   90.00
_cell.angle_beta   90.00
_cell.angle_gamma   90.00
#
_symmetry.space_group_name_H-M   'P 1'
#
loop_
_entity.id
_entity.type
_entity.pdbx_description
1 polymer ?
#
loop_
_entity_poly.entity_id
_entity_poly.type
_entity_poly.pdbx_seq_one_letter_code
_entity_poly.pdbx_strand_id
1 'polypeptide(L)'
;MRLFVKFVLLGIVGVCSVVLSGCSFIWTTENGDPATPEDIKSSVEKEFSVVHPNLVLQSSVVEKEKPFQRNVYVFYDESNGISFTTNSVVKRPTLPAPGGERKNDADFAYADAYLNHLNGRVSNLTKQYGMQTATVDEQHMLMDSKLKRRAGQSDVSLFDEGEFIFVDDTVKGADMVAVLKGIYNLYSPNNDKHLLSASYGRKVTFYYLPKGEVDKTKAQYIKGFRFLSKNKDWRETLLENYGSESMDTQQLERNLASSLQAMVK
;
A
#
# COMPACT_ATOMS: atom_id res chain seq x y z
N MET A 1 53.04 -21.02 -10.86
CA MET A 1 52.82 -19.99 -9.80
C MET A 1 52.31 -18.66 -10.33
N ARG A 2 52.99 -17.99 -11.29
CA ARG A 2 52.59 -16.65 -11.79
C ARG A 2 51.21 -16.55 -12.49
N LEU A 3 50.76 -17.60 -13.18
CA LEU A 3 49.44 -17.60 -13.85
C LEU A 3 48.28 -17.84 -12.87
N PHE A 4 48.44 -18.75 -11.91
CA PHE A 4 47.40 -19.09 -10.93
C PHE A 4 47.06 -17.90 -10.02
N VAL A 5 48.07 -17.14 -9.60
CA VAL A 5 47.88 -15.92 -8.79
C VAL A 5 47.16 -14.81 -9.58
N LYS A 6 47.39 -14.69 -10.90
CA LYS A 6 46.68 -13.74 -11.76
C LYS A 6 45.20 -14.10 -11.92
N PHE A 7 44.85 -15.38 -12.09
CA PHE A 7 43.46 -15.82 -12.19
C PHE A 7 42.69 -15.67 -10.87
N VAL A 8 43.35 -15.91 -9.73
CA VAL A 8 42.74 -15.69 -8.40
C VAL A 8 42.51 -14.21 -8.13
N LEU A 9 43.47 -13.33 -8.46
CA LEU A 9 43.28 -11.88 -8.36
C LEU A 9 42.22 -11.35 -9.33
N LEU A 10 42.16 -11.87 -10.56
CA LEU A 10 41.09 -11.51 -11.51
C LEU A 10 39.71 -12.00 -11.03
N GLY A 11 39.66 -13.17 -10.40
CA GLY A 11 38.45 -13.71 -9.79
C GLY A 11 37.99 -12.90 -8.58
N ILE A 12 38.92 -12.45 -7.72
CA ILE A 12 38.61 -11.57 -6.58
C ILE A 12 38.20 -10.17 -7.06
N VAL A 13 38.85 -9.61 -8.09
CA VAL A 13 38.45 -8.32 -8.70
C VAL A 13 37.14 -8.46 -9.46
N GLY A 14 36.87 -9.62 -10.08
CA GLY A 14 35.59 -9.97 -10.71
C GLY A 14 34.45 -10.10 -9.70
N VAL A 15 34.70 -10.76 -8.57
CA VAL A 15 33.76 -10.81 -7.44
C VAL A 15 33.61 -9.42 -6.83
N CYS A 16 34.67 -8.65 -6.62
CA CYS A 16 34.56 -7.28 -6.11
C CYS A 16 33.84 -6.34 -7.09
N SER A 17 34.02 -6.48 -8.40
CA SER A 17 33.29 -5.67 -9.38
C SER A 17 31.82 -6.08 -9.44
N VAL A 18 31.49 -7.38 -9.44
CA VAL A 18 30.09 -7.84 -9.38
C VAL A 18 29.44 -7.57 -8.00
N VAL A 19 30.22 -7.50 -6.92
CA VAL A 19 29.77 -7.17 -5.55
C VAL A 19 29.66 -5.66 -5.32
N LEU A 20 30.43 -4.83 -6.04
CA LEU A 20 30.39 -3.37 -5.93
C LEU A 20 29.56 -2.70 -7.05
N SER A 21 29.28 -3.40 -8.15
CA SER A 21 28.45 -2.92 -9.24
C SER A 21 27.15 -3.73 -9.31
N GLY A 22 26.08 -3.22 -8.70
CA GLY A 22 24.74 -3.44 -9.24
C GLY A 22 23.67 -4.08 -8.37
N CYS A 23 23.92 -4.41 -7.10
CA CYS A 23 22.85 -4.83 -6.18
C CYS A 23 23.12 -4.27 -4.79
N SER A 24 22.25 -3.36 -4.33
CA SER A 24 22.32 -2.67 -3.03
C SER A 24 22.51 -3.65 -1.88
N PHE A 25 23.76 -3.87 -1.46
CA PHE A 25 24.06 -4.72 -0.32
C PHE A 25 23.39 -4.13 0.92
N ILE A 26 22.50 -4.91 1.55
CA ILE A 26 21.72 -4.49 2.74
C ILE A 26 22.66 -4.10 3.89
N TRP A 27 23.81 -4.76 3.98
CA TRP A 27 24.80 -4.48 5.01
C TRP A 27 25.76 -3.37 4.57
N THR A 28 26.16 -2.54 5.53
CA THR A 28 27.09 -1.45 5.31
C THR A 28 27.83 -1.13 6.61
N THR A 29 28.67 -0.11 6.62
CA THR A 29 29.25 0.43 7.87
C THR A 29 28.34 1.52 8.43
N GLU A 30 28.52 1.91 9.69
CA GLU A 30 27.79 3.03 10.29
C GLU A 30 28.01 4.37 9.56
N ASN A 31 29.14 4.49 8.85
CA ASN A 31 29.51 5.64 8.01
C ASN A 31 29.28 5.37 6.52
N GLY A 32 28.61 4.27 6.18
CA GLY A 32 28.25 3.95 4.82
C GLY A 32 27.15 4.88 4.31
N ASP A 33 27.02 4.95 2.99
CA ASP A 33 25.98 5.75 2.36
C ASP A 33 24.66 4.98 2.30
N PRO A 34 23.49 5.64 2.47
CA PRO A 34 22.19 5.06 2.16
C PRO A 34 22.05 4.65 0.68
N ALA A 35 20.94 4.01 0.33
CA ALA A 35 20.63 3.76 -1.09
C ALA A 35 20.53 5.08 -1.86
N THR A 36 21.11 5.10 -3.06
CA THR A 36 21.10 6.26 -3.96
C THR A 36 19.71 6.47 -4.58
N PRO A 37 19.43 7.66 -5.14
CA PRO A 37 18.22 7.85 -5.92
C PRO A 37 18.07 6.85 -7.07
N GLU A 38 19.16 6.51 -7.76
CA GLU A 38 19.17 5.55 -8.87
C GLU A 38 18.85 4.12 -8.40
N ASP A 39 19.36 3.70 -7.23
CA ASP A 39 19.02 2.40 -6.64
C ASP A 39 17.52 2.32 -6.32
N ILE A 40 16.96 3.39 -5.76
CA ILE A 40 15.53 3.47 -5.43
C ILE A 40 14.69 3.47 -6.70
N LYS A 41 15.05 4.29 -7.68
CA LYS A 41 14.39 4.34 -8.98
C LYS A 41 14.33 2.94 -9.61
N SER A 42 15.49 2.29 -9.74
CA SER A 42 15.57 0.96 -10.36
C SER A 42 14.80 -0.10 -9.57
N SER A 43 14.74 0.00 -8.24
CA SER A 43 13.98 -0.93 -7.40
C SER A 43 12.47 -0.76 -7.63
N VAL A 44 11.97 0.47 -7.51
CA VAL A 44 10.53 0.77 -7.64
C VAL A 44 10.06 0.48 -9.08
N GLU A 45 10.82 0.86 -10.10
CA GLU A 45 10.41 0.61 -11.48
C GLU A 45 10.33 -0.89 -11.83
N LYS A 46 11.17 -1.70 -11.19
CA LYS A 46 11.16 -3.15 -11.33
C LYS A 46 9.97 -3.77 -10.57
N GLU A 47 9.84 -3.46 -9.28
CA GLU A 47 8.82 -4.06 -8.39
C GLU A 47 7.40 -3.70 -8.82
N PHE A 48 7.19 -2.49 -9.36
CA PHE A 48 5.88 -2.02 -9.82
C PHE A 48 5.76 -1.98 -11.34
N SER A 49 6.52 -2.81 -12.05
CA SER A 49 6.55 -2.84 -13.52
C SER A 49 5.17 -3.02 -14.18
N VAL A 50 4.22 -3.66 -13.48
CA VAL A 50 2.83 -3.84 -13.94
C VAL A 50 2.07 -2.52 -14.16
N VAL A 51 2.48 -1.43 -13.49
CA VAL A 51 1.91 -0.09 -13.64
C VAL A 51 2.83 0.88 -14.38
N HIS A 52 3.91 0.37 -14.98
CA HIS A 52 4.82 1.09 -15.87
C HIS A 52 5.30 2.46 -15.34
N PRO A 53 5.80 2.55 -14.09
CA PRO A 53 6.34 3.80 -13.54
C PRO A 53 7.50 4.34 -14.39
N ASN A 54 7.61 5.67 -14.45
CA ASN A 54 8.77 6.37 -15.00
C ASN A 54 9.18 7.48 -14.02
N LEU A 55 10.18 7.18 -13.18
CA LEU A 55 10.52 8.04 -12.04
C LEU A 55 11.57 9.09 -12.39
N VAL A 56 11.29 10.32 -12.01
CA VAL A 56 12.19 11.47 -12.10
C VAL A 56 12.43 12.04 -10.71
N LEU A 57 13.70 12.13 -10.32
CA LEU A 57 14.10 12.74 -9.05
C LEU A 57 13.81 14.25 -9.09
N GLN A 58 13.01 14.73 -8.12
CA GLN A 58 12.67 16.15 -7.97
C GLN A 58 13.57 16.83 -6.94
N SER A 59 13.87 16.16 -5.83
CA SER A 59 14.74 16.70 -4.79
C SER A 59 15.48 15.62 -4.03
N SER A 60 16.66 15.95 -3.52
CA SER A 60 17.48 15.11 -2.66
C SER A 60 18.03 15.94 -1.51
N VAL A 61 17.73 15.53 -0.28
CA VAL A 61 18.13 16.24 0.94
C VAL A 61 18.78 15.26 1.90
N VAL A 62 19.93 15.63 2.47
CA VAL A 62 20.52 14.92 3.61
C VAL A 62 19.85 15.45 4.87
N GLU A 63 18.95 14.66 5.47
CA GLU A 63 18.25 15.06 6.70
C GLU A 63 19.12 14.84 7.94
N LYS A 64 19.95 13.79 7.93
CA LYS A 64 20.87 13.49 9.02
C LYS A 64 22.23 13.07 8.48
N GLU A 65 23.25 13.76 8.94
CA GLU A 65 24.65 13.43 8.65
C GLU A 65 25.12 12.13 9.34
N LYS A 66 26.28 11.64 8.90
CA LYS A 66 26.92 10.46 9.48
C LYS A 66 27.30 10.68 10.97
N PRO A 67 27.32 9.61 11.79
CA PRO A 67 27.00 8.22 11.46
C PRO A 67 25.49 7.95 11.40
N PHE A 68 25.12 6.87 10.69
CA PHE A 68 23.73 6.48 10.43
C PHE A 68 22.99 7.57 9.65
N GLN A 69 23.53 7.89 8.47
CA GLN A 69 23.03 8.92 7.57
C GLN A 69 21.59 8.61 7.12
N ARG A 70 20.81 9.67 6.92
CA ARG A 70 19.46 9.62 6.37
C ARG A 70 19.32 10.67 5.29
N ASN A 71 18.89 10.20 4.13
CA ASN A 71 18.52 11.04 2.99
C ASN A 71 17.02 10.94 2.75
N VAL A 72 16.43 12.04 2.29
CA VAL A 72 15.05 12.14 1.86
C VAL A 72 15.05 12.47 0.38
N TYR A 73 14.31 11.68 -0.40
CA TYR A 73 14.16 11.87 -1.82
C TYR A 73 12.70 12.10 -2.16
N VAL A 74 12.45 13.00 -3.11
CA VAL A 74 11.12 13.21 -3.70
C VAL A 74 11.21 12.80 -5.16
N PHE A 75 10.33 11.88 -5.56
CA PHE A 75 10.21 11.43 -6.94
C PHE A 75 8.86 11.85 -7.51
N TYR A 76 8.86 12.14 -8.81
CA TYR A 76 7.68 12.27 -9.64
C TYR A 76 7.62 11.11 -10.63
N ASP A 77 6.49 10.43 -10.71
CA ASP A 77 6.23 9.43 -11.74
C ASP A 77 5.51 10.08 -12.92
N GLU A 78 6.22 10.23 -14.04
CA GLU A 78 5.69 10.86 -15.24
C GLU A 78 4.60 10.04 -15.92
N SER A 79 4.63 8.71 -15.78
CA SER A 79 3.66 7.81 -16.40
C SER A 79 2.29 7.90 -15.72
N ASN A 80 2.29 7.99 -14.39
CA ASN A 80 1.07 7.93 -13.58
C ASN A 80 0.66 9.28 -12.96
N GLY A 81 1.50 10.31 -13.07
CA GLY A 81 1.21 11.65 -12.59
C GLY A 81 1.18 11.79 -11.06
N ILE A 82 1.96 10.96 -10.36
CA ILE A 82 2.02 10.93 -8.89
C ILE A 82 3.36 11.41 -8.37
N SER A 83 3.38 11.99 -7.18
CA SER A 83 4.61 12.29 -6.44
C SER A 83 4.63 11.50 -5.15
N PHE A 84 5.81 11.03 -4.74
CA PHE A 84 5.99 10.39 -3.44
C PHE A 84 7.33 10.79 -2.83
N THR A 85 7.38 10.77 -1.49
CA THR A 85 8.57 11.05 -0.71
C THR A 85 9.02 9.77 -0.02
N THR A 86 10.31 9.46 -0.07
CA THR A 86 10.88 8.27 0.56
C THR A 86 12.15 8.60 1.32
N ASN A 87 12.33 7.88 2.43
CA ASN A 87 13.53 7.92 3.23
C ASN A 87 14.48 6.81 2.80
N SER A 88 15.77 7.15 2.69
CA SER A 88 16.85 6.19 2.54
C SER A 88 17.81 6.35 3.71
N VAL A 89 17.97 5.30 4.52
CA VAL A 89 18.71 5.36 5.79
C VAL A 89 19.74 4.28 5.91
N VAL A 90 20.81 4.59 6.64
CA VAL A 90 21.63 3.59 7.32
C VAL A 90 21.21 3.58 8.78
N LYS A 91 20.73 2.45 9.28
CA LYS A 91 20.36 2.26 10.69
C LYS A 91 21.28 1.26 11.37
N ARG A 92 21.23 1.23 12.70
CA ARG A 92 21.85 0.14 13.46
C ARG A 92 21.18 -1.19 13.07
N PRO A 93 21.95 -2.25 12.83
CA PRO A 93 21.42 -3.57 12.56
C PRO A 93 20.41 -4.05 13.60
N THR A 94 19.41 -4.79 13.14
CA THR A 94 18.38 -5.39 14.00
C THR A 94 18.94 -6.54 14.86
N LEU A 95 19.95 -7.26 14.35
CA LEU A 95 20.74 -8.24 15.10
C LEU A 95 21.95 -7.54 15.75
N PRO A 96 22.50 -8.04 16.88
CA PRO A 96 23.69 -7.49 17.52
C PRO A 96 24.95 -7.77 16.67
N ALA A 97 25.02 -7.15 15.50
CA ALA A 97 26.11 -7.19 14.55
C ALA A 97 26.74 -5.78 14.47
N PRO A 98 28.09 -5.68 14.43
CA PRO A 98 28.74 -4.41 14.18
C PRO A 98 28.42 -3.90 12.76
N GLY A 99 28.34 -2.58 12.59
CA GLY A 99 28.13 -1.94 11.29
C GLY A 99 26.78 -1.24 11.16
N GLY A 100 26.29 -1.16 9.92
CA GLY A 100 25.06 -0.49 9.52
C GLY A 100 24.20 -1.37 8.61
N GLU A 101 22.90 -1.11 8.58
CA GLU A 101 21.92 -1.75 7.72
C GLU A 101 21.23 -0.67 6.87
N ARG A 102 21.31 -0.79 5.54
CA ARG A 102 20.56 0.07 4.62
C ARG A 102 19.08 -0.31 4.67
N LYS A 103 18.22 0.70 4.78
CA LYS A 103 16.77 0.55 4.71
C LYS A 103 16.17 1.74 3.99
N ASN A 104 15.12 1.48 3.21
CA ASN A 104 14.26 2.52 2.67
C ASN A 104 12.80 2.10 2.79
N ASP A 105 11.89 3.04 2.54
CA ASP A 105 10.44 2.84 2.52
C ASP A 105 9.84 3.10 1.13
N ALA A 106 10.66 3.06 0.07
CA ALA A 106 10.28 3.50 -1.26
C ALA A 106 9.11 2.70 -1.84
N ASP A 107 9.13 1.37 -1.66
CA ASP A 107 8.04 0.52 -2.15
C ASP A 107 6.71 0.86 -1.49
N PHE A 108 6.71 1.08 -0.17
CA PHE A 108 5.51 1.48 0.57
C PHE A 108 5.04 2.87 0.14
N ALA A 109 5.95 3.85 0.08
CA ALA A 109 5.64 5.22 -0.27
C ALA A 109 5.07 5.34 -1.71
N TYR A 110 5.67 4.61 -2.66
CA TYR A 110 5.17 4.54 -4.03
C TYR A 110 3.80 3.85 -4.07
N ALA A 111 3.64 2.69 -3.42
CA ALA A 111 2.37 1.98 -3.42
C ALA A 111 1.24 2.80 -2.79
N ASP A 112 1.48 3.49 -1.68
CA ASP A 112 0.46 4.34 -1.04
C ASP A 112 0.07 5.53 -1.93
N ALA A 113 1.04 6.25 -2.50
CA ALA A 113 0.78 7.30 -3.47
C ALA A 113 0.01 6.78 -4.70
N TYR A 114 0.37 5.57 -5.18
CA TYR A 114 -0.31 4.93 -6.28
C TYR A 114 -1.76 4.54 -5.89
N LEU A 115 -2.00 3.96 -4.73
CA LEU A 115 -3.37 3.62 -4.32
C LEU A 115 -4.23 4.87 -4.09
N ASN A 116 -3.65 5.96 -3.56
CA ASN A 116 -4.34 7.23 -3.36
C ASN A 116 -4.74 7.91 -4.68
N HIS A 117 -3.91 7.86 -5.73
CA HIS A 117 -4.31 8.43 -7.04
C HIS A 117 -5.47 7.65 -7.69
N LEU A 118 -5.66 6.38 -7.31
CA LEU A 118 -6.81 5.59 -7.78
C LEU A 118 -8.13 6.01 -7.11
N ASN A 119 -8.14 6.87 -6.08
CA ASN A 119 -9.37 7.31 -5.41
C ASN A 119 -10.41 7.88 -6.39
N GLY A 120 -9.99 8.61 -7.42
CA GLY A 120 -10.90 9.09 -8.48
C GLY A 120 -11.56 7.96 -9.27
N ARG A 121 -10.83 6.88 -9.57
CA ARG A 121 -11.36 5.69 -10.24
C ARG A 121 -12.29 4.90 -9.32
N VAL A 122 -11.94 4.80 -8.03
CA VAL A 122 -12.81 4.21 -7.00
C VAL A 122 -14.11 5.01 -6.90
N SER A 123 -14.04 6.34 -6.84
CA SER A 123 -15.20 7.24 -6.80
C SER A 123 -16.11 7.07 -8.03
N ASN A 124 -15.52 6.92 -9.21
CA ASN A 124 -16.29 6.67 -10.44
C ASN A 124 -16.96 5.30 -10.42
N LEU A 125 -16.28 4.26 -9.92
CA LEU A 125 -16.84 2.93 -9.76
C LEU A 125 -18.02 2.94 -8.78
N THR A 126 -17.84 3.53 -7.59
CA THR A 126 -18.88 3.55 -6.54
C THR A 126 -20.13 4.32 -6.96
N LYS A 127 -19.96 5.44 -7.69
CA LYS A 127 -21.07 6.22 -8.24
C LYS A 127 -21.98 5.42 -9.18
N GLN A 128 -21.44 4.46 -9.93
CA GLN A 128 -22.25 3.59 -10.81
C GLN A 128 -23.26 2.74 -10.03
N TYR A 129 -23.00 2.53 -8.73
CA TYR A 129 -23.83 1.77 -7.82
C TYR A 129 -24.58 2.64 -6.80
N GLY A 130 -24.66 3.96 -7.03
CA GLY A 130 -25.37 4.89 -6.14
C GLY A 130 -24.66 5.19 -4.83
N MET A 131 -23.37 4.85 -4.70
CA MET A 131 -22.58 5.07 -3.49
C MET A 131 -21.71 6.32 -3.62
N GLN A 132 -21.20 6.83 -2.49
CA GLN A 132 -20.30 7.97 -2.45
C GLN A 132 -18.97 7.60 -1.80
N THR A 133 -17.85 7.93 -2.42
CA THR A 133 -16.51 7.73 -1.83
C THR A 133 -15.99 9.05 -1.27
N ALA A 134 -15.42 9.05 -0.07
CA ALA A 134 -14.67 10.19 0.44
C ALA A 134 -13.45 10.48 -0.44
N THR A 135 -13.21 11.76 -0.75
CA THR A 135 -11.92 12.18 -1.33
C THR A 135 -10.78 11.92 -0.35
N VAL A 136 -9.53 11.93 -0.82
CA VAL A 136 -8.36 11.75 0.06
C VAL A 136 -8.34 12.80 1.18
N ASP A 137 -8.65 14.06 0.87
CA ASP A 137 -8.73 15.13 1.87
C ASP A 137 -9.85 14.89 2.89
N GLU A 138 -11.03 14.44 2.44
CA GLU A 138 -12.13 14.10 3.33
C GLU A 138 -11.80 12.90 4.21
N GLN A 139 -11.07 11.90 3.70
CA GLN A 139 -10.60 10.77 4.50
C GLN A 139 -9.70 11.26 5.64
N HIS A 140 -8.73 12.14 5.35
CA HIS A 140 -7.88 12.74 6.37
C HIS A 140 -8.70 13.53 7.41
N MET A 141 -9.62 14.39 6.97
CA MET A 141 -10.49 15.14 7.88
C MET A 141 -11.33 14.23 8.78
N LEU A 142 -11.89 13.15 8.23
CA LEU A 142 -12.71 12.20 8.97
C LEU A 142 -11.88 11.38 9.97
N MET A 143 -10.66 10.97 9.61
CA MET A 143 -9.72 10.32 10.54
C MET A 143 -9.32 11.27 11.68
N ASP A 144 -9.09 12.54 11.39
CA ASP A 144 -8.72 13.57 12.38
C ASP A 144 -9.86 14.00 13.30
N SER A 145 -11.11 13.73 12.92
CA SER A 145 -12.29 14.02 13.75
C SER A 145 -12.30 13.30 15.10
N LYS A 146 -11.51 12.21 15.23
CA LYS A 146 -11.43 11.33 16.43
C LYS A 146 -12.78 10.78 16.90
N LEU A 147 -13.81 10.82 16.06
CA LEU A 147 -15.12 10.23 16.34
C LEU A 147 -14.96 8.74 16.67
N LYS A 148 -15.76 8.27 17.61
CA LYS A 148 -15.69 6.91 18.14
C LYS A 148 -16.96 6.14 17.82
N ARG A 149 -16.79 4.85 17.59
CA ARG A 149 -17.86 3.87 17.52
C ARG A 149 -17.63 2.79 18.56
N ARG A 150 -18.72 2.15 18.99
CA ARG A 150 -18.64 0.99 19.87
C ARG A 150 -18.31 -0.26 19.05
N ALA A 151 -17.28 -0.99 19.45
CA ALA A 151 -16.94 -2.32 18.92
C ALA A 151 -16.85 -3.30 20.09
N GLY A 152 -17.91 -4.08 20.31
CA GLY A 152 -18.06 -4.90 21.51
C GLY A 152 -18.06 -4.04 22.77
N GLN A 153 -17.08 -4.26 23.65
CA GLN A 153 -16.92 -3.51 24.91
C GLN A 153 -15.91 -2.35 24.81
N SER A 154 -15.35 -2.08 23.63
CA SER A 154 -14.33 -1.04 23.43
C SER A 154 -14.83 0.08 22.54
N ASP A 155 -14.31 1.29 22.75
CA ASP A 155 -14.49 2.42 21.84
C ASP A 155 -13.30 2.47 20.88
N VAL A 156 -13.61 2.39 19.59
CA VAL A 156 -12.62 2.45 18.51
C VAL A 156 -12.94 3.62 17.59
N SER A 157 -11.98 4.07 16.79
CA SER A 157 -12.23 5.15 15.83
C SER A 157 -13.34 4.75 14.85
N LEU A 158 -14.24 5.68 14.57
CA LEU A 158 -15.29 5.52 13.55
C LEU A 158 -14.65 5.46 12.16
N PHE A 159 -13.70 6.37 11.91
CA PHE A 159 -12.86 6.44 10.72
C PHE A 159 -11.43 6.10 11.11
N ASP A 160 -10.81 5.13 10.45
CA ASP A 160 -9.49 4.62 10.84
C ASP A 160 -8.46 4.58 9.71
N GLU A 161 -8.73 3.87 8.61
CA GLU A 161 -7.78 3.72 7.51
C GLU A 161 -8.49 3.36 6.19
N GLY A 162 -7.84 3.72 5.08
CA GLY A 162 -8.23 3.30 3.73
C GLY A 162 -9.41 4.08 3.16
N GLU A 163 -10.15 3.45 2.26
CA GLU A 163 -11.26 4.12 1.56
C GLU A 163 -12.54 4.12 2.40
N PHE A 164 -13.20 5.29 2.48
CA PHE A 164 -14.50 5.42 3.10
C PHE A 164 -15.58 5.53 2.04
N ILE A 165 -16.51 4.57 2.03
CA ILE A 165 -17.63 4.51 1.08
C ILE A 165 -18.94 4.62 1.85
N PHE A 166 -19.74 5.63 1.51
CA PHE A 166 -21.04 5.91 2.08
C PHE A 166 -22.14 5.31 1.19
N VAL A 167 -23.10 4.66 1.84
CA VAL A 167 -24.26 4.02 1.22
C VAL A 167 -25.54 4.48 1.91
N ASP A 168 -26.64 4.56 1.18
CA ASP A 168 -27.97 4.81 1.73
C ASP A 168 -28.85 3.54 1.65
N ASP A 169 -30.13 3.65 2.02
CA ASP A 169 -31.10 2.56 2.04
C ASP A 169 -31.48 2.02 0.66
N THR A 170 -31.07 2.70 -0.42
CA THR A 170 -31.33 2.28 -1.80
C THR A 170 -30.25 1.33 -2.35
N VAL A 171 -29.08 1.29 -1.71
CA VAL A 171 -27.93 0.48 -2.15
C VAL A 171 -28.11 -0.97 -1.72
N LYS A 172 -27.92 -1.91 -2.67
CA LYS A 172 -28.03 -3.33 -2.38
C LYS A 172 -26.72 -3.90 -1.89
N GLY A 173 -26.77 -4.89 -1.00
CA GLY A 173 -25.57 -5.61 -0.55
C GLY A 173 -24.78 -6.26 -1.69
N ALA A 174 -25.45 -6.71 -2.75
CA ALA A 174 -24.79 -7.24 -3.95
C ALA A 174 -23.98 -6.18 -4.71
N ASP A 175 -24.47 -4.93 -4.74
CA ASP A 175 -23.77 -3.81 -5.35
C ASP A 175 -22.51 -3.46 -4.56
N MET A 176 -22.58 -3.50 -3.23
CA MET A 176 -21.43 -3.30 -2.34
C MET A 176 -20.34 -4.35 -2.59
N VAL A 177 -20.71 -5.63 -2.78
CA VAL A 177 -19.77 -6.70 -3.13
C VAL A 177 -19.17 -6.49 -4.52
N ALA A 178 -19.97 -6.07 -5.50
CA ALA A 178 -19.48 -5.75 -6.85
C ALA A 178 -18.44 -4.62 -6.81
N VAL A 179 -18.70 -3.57 -6.02
CA VAL A 179 -17.74 -2.49 -5.76
C VAL A 179 -16.46 -3.01 -5.13
N LEU A 180 -16.54 -3.81 -4.06
CA LEU A 180 -15.33 -4.37 -3.43
C LEU A 180 -14.48 -5.15 -4.43
N LYS A 181 -15.09 -5.99 -5.26
CA LYS A 181 -14.40 -6.75 -6.30
C LYS A 181 -13.79 -5.85 -7.37
N GLY A 182 -14.51 -4.80 -7.78
CA GLY A 182 -13.99 -3.80 -8.71
C GLY A 182 -12.79 -3.05 -8.15
N ILE A 183 -12.83 -2.64 -6.89
CA ILE A 183 -11.69 -1.99 -6.21
C ILE A 183 -10.51 -2.97 -6.08
N TYR A 184 -10.75 -4.23 -5.71
CA TYR A 184 -9.71 -5.26 -5.67
C TYR A 184 -8.97 -5.37 -7.01
N ASN A 185 -9.71 -5.35 -8.13
CA ASN A 185 -9.12 -5.38 -9.47
C ASN A 185 -8.36 -4.10 -9.83
N LEU A 186 -8.81 -2.93 -9.36
CA LEU A 186 -8.07 -1.67 -9.52
C LEU A 186 -6.73 -1.71 -8.77
N TYR A 187 -6.71 -2.31 -7.58
CA TYR A 187 -5.53 -2.43 -6.73
C TYR A 187 -4.62 -3.61 -7.10
N SER A 188 -5.11 -4.53 -7.94
CA SER A 188 -4.38 -5.70 -8.42
C SER A 188 -4.39 -5.76 -9.95
N PRO A 189 -3.83 -4.76 -10.66
CA PRO A 189 -3.82 -4.74 -12.12
C PRO A 189 -3.16 -5.99 -12.67
N ASN A 190 -3.76 -6.62 -13.68
CA ASN A 190 -3.31 -7.92 -14.21
C ASN A 190 -3.14 -9.03 -13.15
N ASN A 191 -3.89 -8.95 -12.04
CA ASN A 191 -3.78 -9.83 -10.88
C ASN A 191 -2.40 -9.79 -10.19
N ASP A 192 -1.61 -8.74 -10.45
CA ASP A 192 -0.38 -8.43 -9.73
C ASP A 192 -0.72 -7.86 -8.36
N LYS A 193 -0.09 -8.39 -7.31
CA LYS A 193 -0.41 -8.08 -5.91
C LYS A 193 0.65 -7.21 -5.24
N HIS A 194 1.66 -6.71 -5.98
CA HIS A 194 2.76 -5.94 -5.40
C HIS A 194 2.29 -4.64 -4.76
N LEU A 195 1.33 -3.93 -5.38
CA LEU A 195 0.72 -2.73 -4.78
C LEU A 195 0.13 -3.00 -3.40
N LEU A 196 -0.76 -3.99 -3.30
CA LEU A 196 -1.35 -4.40 -2.03
C LEU A 196 -0.32 -4.98 -1.05
N SER A 197 0.72 -5.66 -1.55
CA SER A 197 1.75 -6.23 -0.69
C SER A 197 2.64 -5.17 -0.07
N ALA A 198 3.07 -4.20 -0.87
CA ALA A 198 3.92 -3.10 -0.42
C ALA A 198 3.18 -2.17 0.55
N SER A 199 1.86 -1.99 0.39
CA SER A 199 1.03 -1.19 1.30
C SER A 199 0.51 -1.94 2.54
N TYR A 200 0.93 -3.19 2.78
CA TYR A 200 0.41 -4.07 3.86
C TYR A 200 -1.11 -4.31 3.80
N GLY A 201 -1.64 -4.37 2.58
CA GLY A 201 -3.06 -4.41 2.28
C GLY A 201 -3.67 -3.02 2.12
N ARG A 202 -4.97 -2.98 1.86
CA ARG A 202 -5.74 -1.73 1.84
C ARG A 202 -7.14 -2.00 2.36
N LYS A 203 -7.63 -1.13 3.23
CA LYS A 203 -8.98 -1.26 3.80
C LYS A 203 -9.98 -0.45 2.99
N VAL A 204 -11.18 -0.98 2.86
CA VAL A 204 -12.38 -0.27 2.41
C VAL A 204 -13.40 -0.41 3.52
N THR A 205 -13.97 0.69 3.98
CA THR A 205 -15.00 0.67 5.00
C THR A 205 -16.29 1.25 4.45
N PHE A 206 -17.37 0.49 4.59
CA PHE A 206 -18.71 0.96 4.30
C PHE A 206 -19.31 1.65 5.53
N TYR A 207 -19.98 2.77 5.26
CA TYR A 207 -20.75 3.53 6.23
C TYR A 207 -22.15 3.79 5.69
N TYR A 208 -23.15 3.69 6.56
CA TYR A 208 -24.49 4.15 6.24
C TYR A 208 -24.57 5.67 6.43
N LEU A 209 -25.11 6.37 5.43
CA LEU A 209 -25.43 7.80 5.50
C LEU A 209 -26.81 8.00 4.87
N PRO A 210 -27.82 8.50 5.61
CA PRO A 210 -29.16 8.69 5.07
C PRO A 210 -29.17 9.53 3.81
N LYS A 211 -30.07 9.20 2.88
CA LYS A 211 -30.22 9.95 1.63
C LYS A 211 -30.49 11.44 1.92
N GLY A 212 -29.65 12.29 1.36
CA GLY A 212 -29.72 13.75 1.54
C GLY A 212 -28.94 14.28 2.74
N GLU A 213 -28.40 13.42 3.61
CA GLU A 213 -27.41 13.84 4.59
C GLU A 213 -26.06 14.06 3.91
N VAL A 214 -25.48 15.24 4.12
CA VAL A 214 -24.20 15.66 3.53
C VAL A 214 -23.07 15.63 4.56
N ASP A 215 -23.41 15.68 5.84
CA ASP A 215 -22.45 15.60 6.93
C ASP A 215 -22.02 14.15 7.19
N LYS A 216 -20.89 13.79 6.56
CA LYS A 216 -20.26 12.46 6.68
C LYS A 216 -19.88 12.09 8.12
N THR A 217 -19.79 13.05 9.04
CA THR A 217 -19.49 12.75 10.45
C THR A 217 -20.63 12.02 11.17
N LYS A 218 -21.85 12.12 10.64
CA LYS A 218 -23.04 11.43 11.15
C LYS A 218 -23.20 10.00 10.62
N ALA A 219 -22.26 9.55 9.78
CA ALA A 219 -22.32 8.23 9.19
C ALA A 219 -22.21 7.13 10.24
N GLN A 220 -22.92 6.03 10.03
CA GLN A 220 -22.89 4.86 10.91
C GLN A 220 -22.01 3.78 10.30
N TYR A 221 -21.12 3.19 11.09
CA TYR A 221 -20.26 2.10 10.61
C TYR A 221 -21.07 0.87 10.21
N ILE A 222 -20.84 0.36 8.99
CA ILE A 222 -21.39 -0.93 8.54
C ILE A 222 -20.33 -2.02 8.73
N LYS A 223 -19.30 -2.00 7.88
CA LYS A 223 -18.27 -3.06 7.87
C LYS A 223 -17.01 -2.57 7.15
N GLY A 224 -15.87 -2.79 7.79
CA GLY A 224 -14.55 -2.72 7.18
C GLY A 224 -14.19 -4.03 6.49
N PHE A 225 -13.57 -3.92 5.33
CA PHE A 225 -13.10 -5.01 4.51
C PHE A 225 -11.65 -4.73 4.11
N ARG A 226 -10.73 -5.62 4.48
CA ARG A 226 -9.31 -5.46 4.16
C ARG A 226 -8.93 -6.34 2.98
N PHE A 227 -8.49 -5.72 1.89
CA PHE A 227 -7.79 -6.43 0.82
C PHE A 227 -6.42 -6.85 1.36
N LEU A 228 -6.15 -8.14 1.30
CA LEU A 228 -4.97 -8.71 1.93
C LEU A 228 -3.74 -8.63 1.03
N SER A 229 -2.59 -8.48 1.68
CA SER A 229 -1.28 -8.60 1.05
C SER A 229 -0.88 -10.07 0.84
N LYS A 230 0.03 -10.26 -0.12
CA LYS A 230 0.86 -11.46 -0.34
C LYS A 230 0.09 -12.75 -0.63
N ASN A 231 0.13 -13.18 -1.88
CA ASN A 231 -0.35 -14.47 -2.42
C ASN A 231 -1.85 -14.80 -2.25
N LYS A 232 -2.61 -14.04 -1.45
CA LYS A 232 -4.06 -14.20 -1.29
C LYS A 232 -4.80 -13.57 -2.47
N ASP A 233 -5.62 -14.34 -3.16
CA ASP A 233 -6.50 -13.88 -4.22
C ASP A 233 -7.81 -13.32 -3.64
N TRP A 234 -8.76 -13.05 -4.53
CA TRP A 234 -10.07 -12.53 -4.13
C TRP A 234 -10.82 -13.48 -3.20
N ARG A 235 -10.76 -14.80 -3.44
CA ARG A 235 -11.40 -15.80 -2.59
C ARG A 235 -10.76 -15.84 -1.21
N GLU A 236 -9.42 -15.85 -1.13
CA GLU A 236 -8.75 -15.79 0.17
C GLU A 236 -9.04 -14.50 0.94
N THR A 237 -9.18 -13.39 0.22
CA THR A 237 -9.60 -12.11 0.82
C THR A 237 -11.01 -12.21 1.40
N LEU A 238 -11.95 -12.84 0.70
CA LEU A 238 -13.31 -13.07 1.19
C LEU A 238 -13.35 -13.98 2.43
N LEU A 239 -12.55 -15.05 2.44
CA LEU A 239 -12.47 -15.98 3.56
C LEU A 239 -12.10 -15.28 4.86
N GLU A 240 -11.07 -14.45 4.82
CA GLU A 240 -10.54 -13.77 6.00
C GLU A 240 -11.47 -12.67 6.55
N ASN A 241 -12.26 -12.04 5.68
CA ASN A 241 -13.16 -10.95 6.08
C ASN A 241 -14.55 -11.42 6.51
N TYR A 242 -14.96 -12.65 6.15
CA TYR A 242 -16.32 -13.11 6.32
C TYR A 242 -16.50 -14.64 6.38
N GLY A 243 -15.67 -15.40 5.66
CA GLY A 243 -15.98 -16.77 5.24
C GLY A 243 -15.47 -17.91 6.12
N SER A 244 -15.74 -19.13 5.62
CA SER A 244 -15.18 -20.40 6.09
C SER A 244 -14.66 -21.18 4.89
N GLU A 245 -13.62 -21.99 5.08
CA GLU A 245 -12.90 -22.70 4.01
C GLU A 245 -13.80 -23.62 3.16
N SER A 246 -14.93 -24.07 3.71
CA SER A 246 -15.89 -24.94 3.03
C SER A 246 -16.73 -24.26 1.94
N MET A 247 -16.64 -22.93 1.81
CA MET A 247 -17.44 -22.16 0.85
C MET A 247 -16.65 -21.89 -0.44
N ASP A 248 -17.32 -21.97 -1.58
CA ASP A 248 -16.78 -21.47 -2.86
C ASP A 248 -16.88 -19.93 -2.96
N THR A 249 -16.21 -19.35 -3.96
CA THR A 249 -16.17 -17.88 -4.13
C THR A 249 -17.56 -17.27 -4.33
N GLN A 250 -18.45 -17.92 -5.08
CA GLN A 250 -19.79 -17.39 -5.35
C GLN A 250 -20.65 -17.42 -4.09
N GLN A 251 -20.53 -18.47 -3.28
CA GLN A 251 -21.20 -18.59 -2.00
C GLN A 251 -20.70 -17.53 -1.00
N LEU A 252 -19.39 -17.28 -0.98
CA LEU A 252 -18.79 -16.23 -0.16
C LEU A 252 -19.32 -14.83 -0.56
N GLU A 253 -19.34 -14.53 -1.86
CA GLU A 253 -19.88 -13.27 -2.39
C GLU A 253 -21.36 -13.08 -2.02
N ARG A 254 -22.20 -14.10 -2.24
CA ARG A 254 -23.64 -14.05 -1.91
C ARG A 254 -23.88 -13.88 -0.42
N ASN A 255 -23.15 -14.61 0.42
CA ASN A 255 -23.32 -14.51 1.86
C ASN A 255 -22.86 -13.14 2.39
N LEU A 256 -21.74 -12.62 1.89
CA LEU A 256 -21.27 -11.27 2.21
C LEU A 256 -22.32 -10.22 1.79
N ALA A 257 -22.89 -10.34 0.59
CA ALA A 257 -23.93 -9.45 0.11
C ALA A 257 -25.16 -9.45 1.03
N SER A 258 -25.67 -10.62 1.42
CA SER A 258 -26.79 -10.74 2.36
C SER A 258 -26.47 -10.12 3.73
N SER A 259 -25.24 -10.32 4.22
CA SER A 259 -24.78 -9.74 5.48
C SER A 259 -24.72 -8.22 5.43
N LEU A 260 -24.15 -7.64 4.36
CA LEU A 260 -24.11 -6.20 4.15
C LEU A 260 -25.51 -5.60 4.02
N GLN A 261 -26.40 -6.25 3.27
CA GLN A 261 -27.79 -5.82 3.12
C GLN A 261 -28.53 -5.71 4.46
N ALA A 262 -28.30 -6.64 5.37
CA ALA A 262 -28.94 -6.64 6.69
C ALA A 262 -28.41 -5.53 7.62
N MET A 263 -27.24 -4.95 7.31
CA MET A 263 -26.62 -3.87 8.09
C MET A 263 -26.97 -2.48 7.58
N VAL A 264 -27.37 -2.34 6.32
CA VAL A 264 -27.90 -1.09 5.76
C VAL A 264 -29.30 -0.85 6.35
N LYS A 265 -29.47 0.21 7.15
CA LYS A 265 -30.70 0.55 7.86
C LYS A 265 -30.87 2.06 7.91
#